data_AF-A0A944KYY3-F1
#
_entry.id   AF-A0A944KYY3-F1
#
_cell.length_a   1.000
_cell.length_b   1.000
_cell.length_c   1.000
_cell.angle_alpha   90.00
_cell.angle_beta   90.00
_cell.angle_gamma   90.00
#
_symmetry.space_group_name_H-M   'P 1'
#
loop_
_entity.id
_entity.type
_entity.pdbx_description
1 polymer ?
#
loop_
_entity_poly.entity_id
_entity_poly.type
_entity_poly.pdbx_seq_one_letter_code
_entity_poly.pdbx_strand_id
1 'polypeptide(L)'
;MHQLRLLMENRRLSAQTRPHNKGNYPRPPRQGYLVPDQLRDLYQRQGLQQLQIAELAGCTTSIVRTALKQANIPLRPRRAPGELKRSVDPTWLRTEYHDKGRTVADIARELAAPDTNVSQLLDAWGIPRHAAGHSAPPAWQPSPFADLGVPLSPDMERISTRVGALEELRTALLLPGYRTRRAAALTLGIPRTSLNGRLKKLETAAGFAIFNHRKRPVAPTARGQALLDEAQLLLQRLDHERPV
;
A
#
# COMPACT_ATOMS: atom_id res chain seq x y z
N MET A 1 -52.49 -26.73 13.39
CA MET A 1 -52.41 -25.39 14.03
C MET A 1 -51.39 -25.27 15.18
N HIS A 2 -50.61 -26.31 15.54
CA HIS A 2 -49.65 -26.23 16.66
C HIS A 2 -48.18 -26.01 16.25
N GLN A 3 -47.82 -26.15 14.97
CA GLN A 3 -46.42 -26.06 14.51
C GLN A 3 -45.98 -24.64 14.12
N LEU A 4 -46.92 -23.73 13.87
CA LEU A 4 -46.63 -22.33 13.49
C LEU A 4 -46.43 -21.40 14.69
N ARG A 5 -46.83 -21.80 15.91
CA ARG A 5 -46.64 -21.00 17.14
C ARG A 5 -45.22 -21.12 17.71
N LEU A 6 -44.57 -22.26 17.51
CA LEU A 6 -43.19 -22.52 17.96
C LEU A 6 -42.11 -21.79 17.12
N LEU A 7 -42.47 -21.27 15.95
CA LEU A 7 -41.53 -20.57 15.06
C LEU A 7 -41.51 -19.04 15.26
N MET A 8 -42.45 -18.51 16.04
CA MET A 8 -42.50 -17.07 16.38
C MET A 8 -41.94 -16.74 17.77
N GLU A 9 -41.76 -17.74 18.64
CA GLU A 9 -41.18 -17.55 19.97
C GLU A 9 -39.63 -17.52 19.93
N ASN A 10 -39.03 -18.22 18.97
CA ASN A 10 -37.57 -18.21 18.76
C ASN A 10 -37.02 -16.89 18.16
N ARG A 11 -37.88 -15.95 17.74
CA ARG A 11 -37.46 -14.62 17.26
C ARG A 11 -37.50 -13.52 18.32
N ARG A 12 -37.78 -13.86 19.58
CA ARG A 12 -37.67 -12.92 20.71
C ARG A 12 -36.49 -13.17 21.65
N LEU A 13 -35.63 -14.15 21.34
CA LEU A 13 -34.43 -14.46 22.12
C LEU A 13 -33.10 -14.03 21.45
N SER A 14 -33.11 -13.46 20.23
CA SER A 14 -31.87 -13.14 19.50
C SER A 14 -31.37 -11.69 19.64
N ALA A 15 -31.72 -11.01 20.73
CA ALA A 15 -31.21 -9.66 21.03
C ALA A 15 -30.74 -9.50 22.48
N GLN A 16 -30.28 -10.58 23.12
CA GLN A 16 -29.31 -10.41 24.20
C GLN A 16 -27.98 -10.08 23.56
N THR A 17 -27.61 -8.80 23.59
CA THR A 17 -26.27 -8.28 23.31
C THR A 17 -25.26 -9.25 23.90
N ARG A 18 -24.50 -9.95 23.04
CA ARG A 18 -23.33 -10.71 23.49
C ARG A 18 -22.52 -9.80 24.41
N PRO A 19 -22.26 -10.17 25.68
CA PRO A 19 -21.42 -9.35 26.53
C PRO A 19 -20.11 -9.14 25.78
N HIS A 20 -19.73 -7.87 25.60
CA HIS A 20 -18.44 -7.49 25.04
C HIS A 20 -17.38 -7.92 26.05
N ASN A 21 -17.05 -9.22 26.03
CA ASN A 21 -16.13 -9.84 26.96
C ASN A 21 -14.74 -9.28 26.64
N LYS A 22 -14.32 -8.26 27.39
CA LYS A 22 -12.92 -7.81 27.49
C LYS A 22 -12.15 -8.85 28.28
N GLY A 23 -12.18 -10.10 27.82
CA GLY A 23 -11.45 -11.19 28.44
C GLY A 23 -9.97 -10.81 28.49
N ASN A 24 -9.41 -10.81 29.69
CA ASN A 24 -7.98 -10.60 29.91
C ASN A 24 -7.23 -11.87 29.51
N TYR A 25 -7.36 -12.27 28.24
CA TYR A 25 -6.59 -13.37 27.70
C TYR A 25 -5.13 -12.92 27.59
N PRO A 26 -4.16 -13.72 28.08
CA PRO A 26 -2.76 -13.47 27.81
C PRO A 26 -2.59 -13.44 26.29
N ARG A 27 -2.28 -12.24 25.77
CA ARG A 27 -2.09 -12.06 24.34
C ARG A 27 -0.81 -12.79 23.96
N PRO A 28 -0.78 -13.55 22.85
CA PRO A 28 0.44 -14.16 22.39
C PRO A 28 1.54 -13.09 22.24
N PRO A 29 2.81 -13.45 22.49
CA PRO A 29 3.92 -12.52 22.37
C PRO A 29 3.92 -11.89 20.98
N ARG A 30 4.20 -10.59 20.91
CA ARG A 30 4.28 -9.86 19.64
C ARG A 30 5.43 -10.45 18.81
N GLN A 31 5.22 -10.57 17.51
CA GLN A 31 6.21 -11.12 16.57
C GLN A 31 6.63 -10.03 15.56
N GLY A 32 7.81 -10.21 14.97
CA GLY A 32 8.34 -9.35 13.91
C GLY A 32 8.50 -7.88 14.34
N TYR A 33 8.01 -6.96 13.51
CA TYR A 33 8.14 -5.50 13.69
C TYR A 33 7.51 -4.93 14.97
N LEU A 34 6.70 -5.72 15.70
CA LEU A 34 6.04 -5.30 16.93
C LEU A 34 6.72 -5.82 18.21
N VAL A 35 7.86 -6.50 18.09
CA VAL A 35 8.72 -6.85 19.24
C VAL A 35 9.26 -5.56 19.87
N PRO A 36 9.34 -5.43 21.22
CA PRO A 36 9.67 -4.17 21.88
C PRO A 36 10.91 -3.45 21.36
N ASP A 37 12.01 -4.17 21.12
CA ASP A 37 13.27 -3.56 20.69
C ASP A 37 13.21 -3.06 19.24
N GLN A 38 12.61 -3.86 18.35
CA GLN A 38 12.41 -3.49 16.95
C GLN A 38 11.41 -2.34 16.83
N LEU A 39 10.33 -2.36 17.61
CA LEU A 39 9.35 -1.29 17.65
C LEU A 39 9.98 0.02 18.17
N ARG A 40 10.88 -0.07 19.16
CA ARG A 40 11.63 1.08 19.67
C ARG A 40 12.56 1.65 18.61
N ASP A 41 13.27 0.79 17.89
CA ASP A 41 14.13 1.18 16.78
C ASP A 41 13.36 1.93 15.69
N LEU A 42 12.30 1.30 15.16
CA LEU A 42 11.45 1.87 14.12
C LEU A 42 10.82 3.20 14.56
N TYR A 43 10.31 3.27 15.79
CA TYR A 43 9.55 4.42 16.27
C TYR A 43 10.42 5.60 16.73
N GLN A 44 11.53 5.33 17.42
CA GLN A 44 12.38 6.36 18.03
C GLN A 44 13.62 6.66 17.19
N ARG A 45 14.36 5.63 16.75
CA ARG A 45 15.61 5.83 16.00
C ARG A 45 15.36 6.14 14.54
N GLN A 46 14.50 5.37 13.88
CA GLN A 46 14.13 5.59 12.47
C GLN A 46 13.01 6.62 12.29
N GLY A 47 12.36 7.03 13.39
CA GLY A 47 11.35 8.10 13.39
C GLY A 47 10.03 7.77 12.68
N LEU A 48 9.78 6.50 12.31
CA LEU A 48 8.60 6.06 11.57
C LEU A 48 7.30 6.33 12.34
N GLN A 49 6.25 6.65 11.60
CA GLN A 49 4.93 6.88 12.14
C GLN A 49 4.19 5.57 12.45
N GLN A 50 3.22 5.61 13.37
CA GLN A 50 2.40 4.44 13.72
C GLN A 50 1.69 3.83 12.50
N LEU A 51 1.34 4.64 11.50
CA LEU A 51 0.74 4.18 10.24
C LEU A 51 1.74 3.37 9.40
N GLN A 52 2.96 3.89 9.21
CA GLN A 52 4.01 3.22 8.46
C GLN A 52 4.43 1.91 9.14
N ILE A 53 4.54 1.91 10.47
CA ILE A 53 4.81 0.70 11.25
C ILE A 53 3.66 -0.31 11.12
N ALA A 54 2.41 0.15 11.05
CA ALA A 54 1.26 -0.71 10.86
C ALA A 54 1.25 -1.37 9.47
N GLU A 55 1.61 -0.62 8.43
CA GLU A 55 1.78 -1.14 7.07
C GLU A 55 2.90 -2.19 7.00
N LEU A 56 4.08 -1.89 7.57
CA LEU A 56 5.20 -2.84 7.65
C LEU A 56 4.82 -4.12 8.42
N ALA A 57 4.06 -3.98 9.50
CA ALA A 57 3.61 -5.09 10.33
C ALA A 57 2.36 -5.81 9.80
N GLY A 58 1.76 -5.35 8.70
CA GLY A 58 0.51 -5.89 8.17
C GLY A 58 -0.67 -5.80 9.15
N CYS A 59 -0.68 -4.80 10.03
CA CYS A 59 -1.68 -4.66 11.10
C CYS A 59 -2.33 -3.28 11.10
N THR A 60 -3.22 -3.01 12.08
CA THR A 60 -3.83 -1.69 12.23
C THR A 60 -3.01 -0.77 13.13
N THR A 61 -3.15 0.55 12.98
CA THR A 61 -2.50 1.55 13.86
C THR A 61 -2.87 1.39 15.34
N SER A 62 -4.08 0.91 15.63
CA SER A 62 -4.51 0.57 16.99
C SER A 62 -3.65 -0.54 17.61
N ILE A 63 -3.27 -1.55 16.83
CA ILE A 63 -2.41 -2.66 17.28
C ILE A 63 -1.00 -2.15 17.60
N VAL A 64 -0.45 -1.25 16.78
CA VAL A 64 0.85 -0.58 17.02
C VAL A 64 0.79 0.28 18.27
N ARG A 65 -0.25 1.09 18.44
CA ARG A 65 -0.46 1.92 19.64
C ARG A 65 -0.52 1.06 20.91
N THR A 66 -1.23 -0.07 20.86
CA THR A 66 -1.24 -1.02 21.96
C THR A 66 0.14 -1.62 22.21
N ALA A 67 0.92 -1.91 21.16
CA ALA A 67 2.28 -2.44 21.30
C ALA A 67 3.21 -1.42 21.99
N LEU A 68 3.16 -0.15 21.59
CA LEU A 68 3.93 0.93 22.21
C LEU A 68 3.61 1.05 23.71
N LYS A 69 2.32 1.00 24.06
CA LYS A 69 1.88 1.00 25.47
C LYS A 69 2.40 -0.21 26.24
N GLN A 70 2.33 -1.41 25.66
CA GLN A 70 2.79 -2.65 26.29
C GLN A 70 4.32 -2.68 26.47
N ALA A 71 5.06 -2.06 25.56
CA ALA A 71 6.51 -1.94 25.60
C ALA A 71 7.01 -0.74 26.44
N ASN A 72 6.12 0.00 27.11
CA ASN A 72 6.40 1.24 27.83
C ASN A 72 7.18 2.28 26.99
N ILE A 73 6.90 2.33 25.68
CA ILE A 73 7.48 3.33 24.78
C ILE A 73 6.57 4.57 24.80
N PRO A 74 7.08 5.76 25.16
CA PRO A 74 6.27 6.96 25.23
C PRO A 74 5.71 7.32 23.85
N LEU A 75 4.42 7.62 23.81
CA LEU A 75 3.78 8.09 22.58
C LEU A 75 4.28 9.51 22.26
N ARG A 76 4.58 9.76 20.98
CA ARG A 76 4.94 11.10 20.50
C ARG A 76 3.86 12.10 20.93
N PRO A 77 4.24 13.24 21.53
CA PRO A 77 3.29 14.24 21.95
C PRO A 77 2.46 14.71 20.76
N ARG A 78 1.18 15.01 21.02
CA ARG A 78 0.32 15.62 20.03
C ARG A 78 0.87 17.02 19.75
N ARG A 79 0.98 17.39 18.47
CA ARG A 79 1.36 18.75 18.07
C ARG A 79 0.44 19.78 18.72
N ALA A 80 1.01 20.91 19.11
CA ALA A 80 0.25 22.04 19.61
C ALA A 80 -0.70 22.58 18.52
N PRO A 81 -1.85 23.18 18.90
CA PRO A 81 -2.71 23.86 17.94
C PRO A 81 -1.92 24.88 17.11
N GLY A 82 -2.10 24.84 15.79
CA GLY A 82 -1.44 25.77 14.86
C GLY A 82 0.06 25.56 14.66
N GLU A 83 0.69 24.54 15.26
CA GLU A 83 2.12 24.24 15.06
C GLU A 83 2.44 23.92 13.61
N LEU A 84 1.60 23.11 12.94
CA LEU A 84 1.78 22.77 11.53
C LEU A 84 1.75 24.02 10.62
N LYS A 85 0.87 24.98 10.91
CA LYS A 85 0.77 26.23 10.15
C LYS A 85 2.03 27.09 10.29
N ARG A 86 2.75 26.98 11.42
CA ARG A 86 4.01 27.69 11.67
C ARG A 86 5.22 26.96 11.09
N SER A 87 5.16 25.64 10.95
CA SER A 87 6.29 24.82 10.48
C SER A 87 6.31 24.60 8.97
N VAL A 88 5.20 24.83 8.26
CA VAL A 88 5.07 24.58 6.82
C VAL A 88 5.07 25.90 6.07
N ASP A 89 5.92 26.01 5.04
CA ASP A 89 5.94 27.14 4.13
C ASP A 89 4.72 27.08 3.18
N PRO A 90 3.89 28.15 3.11
CA PRO A 90 2.77 28.22 2.17
C PRO A 90 3.17 28.05 0.69
N THR A 91 4.34 28.55 0.30
CA THR A 91 4.83 28.48 -1.08
C THR A 91 5.26 27.07 -1.45
N TRP A 92 5.90 26.37 -0.51
CA TRP A 92 6.20 24.94 -0.64
C TRP A 92 4.92 24.12 -0.77
N LEU A 93 3.92 24.35 0.09
CA LEU A 93 2.67 23.59 0.03
C LEU A 93 1.94 23.78 -1.30
N ARG A 94 1.93 25.01 -1.82
CA ARG A 94 1.38 25.30 -3.15
C ARG A 94 2.13 24.54 -4.24
N THR A 95 3.46 24.57 -4.22
CA THR A 95 4.31 23.88 -5.21
C THR A 95 4.08 22.36 -5.19
N GLU A 96 4.08 21.76 -4.00
CA GLU A 96 3.89 20.30 -3.86
C GLU A 96 2.49 19.85 -4.23
N TYR A 97 1.46 20.61 -3.82
CA TYR A 97 0.07 20.24 -4.05
C TYR A 97 -0.36 20.57 -5.49
N HIS A 98 -0.15 21.81 -5.92
CA HIS A 98 -0.66 22.29 -7.20
C HIS A 98 0.27 21.95 -8.36
N ASP A 99 1.55 22.31 -8.27
CA ASP A 99 2.47 22.22 -9.40
C ASP A 99 3.00 20.78 -9.59
N LYS A 100 3.25 20.06 -8.50
CA LYS A 100 3.60 18.63 -8.51
C LYS A 100 2.39 17.70 -8.43
N GLY A 101 1.19 18.24 -8.23
CA GLY A 101 -0.07 17.48 -8.23
C GLY A 101 -0.26 16.48 -7.08
N ARG A 102 0.56 16.54 -6.02
CA ARG A 102 0.52 15.53 -4.94
C ARG A 102 -0.81 15.56 -4.18
N THR A 103 -1.26 14.38 -3.72
CA THR A 103 -2.49 14.34 -2.92
C THR A 103 -2.28 14.90 -1.52
N VAL A 104 -3.38 15.32 -0.89
CA VAL A 104 -3.42 15.67 0.54
C VAL A 104 -2.83 14.55 1.40
N ALA A 105 -3.14 13.29 1.10
CA ALA A 105 -2.65 12.13 1.84
C ALA A 105 -1.12 11.95 1.70
N ASP A 106 -0.56 12.17 0.51
CA ASP A 106 0.88 12.09 0.29
C ASP A 106 1.66 13.17 1.04
N ILE A 107 1.13 14.39 1.02
CA ILE A 107 1.71 15.52 1.73
C ILE A 107 1.55 15.33 3.25
N ALA A 108 0.40 14.85 3.71
CA ALA A 108 0.11 14.55 5.10
C ALA A 108 1.07 13.49 5.67
N ARG A 109 1.32 12.43 4.89
CA ARG A 109 2.29 11.39 5.20
C ARG A 109 3.71 11.96 5.36
N GLU A 110 4.17 12.81 4.45
CA GLU A 110 5.48 13.45 4.54
C GLU A 110 5.57 14.40 5.74
N LEU A 111 4.55 15.22 5.95
CA LEU A 111 4.49 16.16 7.06
C LEU A 111 4.24 15.50 8.41
N ALA A 112 4.07 14.17 8.46
CA ALA A 112 3.66 13.42 9.65
C ALA A 112 2.46 14.06 10.37
N ALA A 113 1.47 14.46 9.57
CA ALA A 113 0.28 15.17 9.99
C ALA A 113 -0.96 14.46 9.44
N PRO A 114 -2.14 14.60 10.08
CA PRO A 114 -3.38 14.09 9.52
C PRO A 114 -3.82 14.92 8.30
N ASP A 115 -4.46 14.27 7.35
CA ASP A 115 -4.99 14.85 6.09
C ASP A 115 -5.88 16.07 6.32
N THR A 116 -6.64 16.06 7.41
CA THR A 116 -7.50 17.19 7.81
C THR A 116 -6.70 18.46 8.06
N ASN A 117 -5.50 18.35 8.62
CA ASN A 117 -4.66 19.51 8.92
C ASN A 117 -4.10 20.10 7.63
N VAL A 118 -3.68 19.26 6.68
CA VAL A 118 -3.21 19.74 5.37
C VAL A 118 -4.36 20.40 4.60
N SER A 119 -5.56 19.81 4.65
CA SER A 119 -6.76 20.41 4.04
C SER A 119 -7.07 21.79 4.61
N GLN A 120 -6.98 21.96 5.94
CA GLN A 120 -7.16 23.25 6.61
C GLN A 120 -6.10 24.29 6.20
N LEU A 121 -4.85 23.86 5.92
CA LEU A 121 -3.82 24.76 5.42
C LEU A 121 -4.11 25.24 4.00
N LEU A 122 -4.56 24.33 3.12
CA LEU A 122 -4.97 24.69 1.76
C LEU A 122 -6.08 25.75 1.80
N ASP A 123 -7.10 25.55 2.65
CA ASP A 123 -8.20 26.50 2.81
C ASP A 123 -7.70 27.83 3.40
N ALA A 124 -6.86 27.78 4.45
CA ALA A 124 -6.35 28.98 5.13
C ALA A 124 -5.43 29.84 4.25
N TRP A 125 -4.80 29.26 3.24
CA TRP A 125 -3.90 29.94 2.31
C TRP A 125 -4.49 30.11 0.90
N GLY A 126 -5.77 29.76 0.71
CA GLY A 126 -6.48 29.95 -0.56
C GLY A 126 -5.90 29.13 -1.72
N ILE A 127 -5.33 27.96 -1.45
CA ILE A 127 -4.80 27.06 -2.48
C ILE A 127 -5.97 26.26 -3.07
N PRO A 128 -6.26 26.36 -4.38
CA PRO A 128 -7.40 25.66 -5.00
C PRO A 128 -7.27 24.16 -4.85
N ARG A 129 -8.34 23.49 -4.42
CA ARG A 129 -8.38 22.02 -4.29
C ARG A 129 -8.47 21.36 -5.66
N HIS A 130 -7.88 20.16 -5.77
CA HIS A 130 -8.05 19.34 -6.95
C HIS A 130 -9.51 18.91 -7.16
N ALA A 131 -9.86 18.62 -8.42
CA ALA A 131 -11.17 18.10 -8.79
C ALA A 131 -11.45 16.74 -8.10
N ALA A 132 -12.74 16.44 -7.92
CA ALA A 132 -13.17 15.15 -7.38
C ALA A 132 -12.64 14.00 -8.26
N GLY A 133 -12.05 12.98 -7.63
CA GLY A 133 -11.41 11.87 -8.34
C GLY A 133 -9.97 12.13 -8.78
N HIS A 134 -9.38 13.28 -8.43
CA HIS A 134 -7.94 13.50 -8.59
C HIS A 134 -7.16 12.43 -7.84
N SER A 135 -6.52 11.56 -8.61
CA SER A 135 -5.43 10.75 -8.11
C SER A 135 -4.19 11.60 -8.23
N ALA A 136 -3.32 11.57 -7.21
CA ALA A 136 -1.97 12.11 -7.39
C ALA A 136 -1.44 11.55 -8.71
N PRO A 137 -0.69 12.35 -9.50
CA PRO A 137 0.25 11.77 -10.44
C PRO A 137 0.93 10.61 -9.71
N PRO A 138 1.13 9.43 -10.35
CA PRO A 138 1.87 8.35 -9.71
C PRO A 138 3.06 9.03 -9.07
N ALA A 139 3.16 8.92 -7.74
CA ALA A 139 4.17 9.67 -7.00
C ALA A 139 5.45 9.55 -7.83
N TRP A 140 6.19 10.64 -8.00
CA TRP A 140 7.59 10.55 -8.41
C TRP A 140 8.30 9.74 -7.31
N GLN A 141 7.95 8.46 -7.16
CA GLN A 141 8.82 7.42 -6.70
C GLN A 141 9.83 7.40 -7.84
N PRO A 142 11.08 7.78 -7.55
CA PRO A 142 12.15 7.45 -8.47
C PRO A 142 11.93 6.00 -8.86
N SER A 143 11.98 5.70 -10.15
CA SER A 143 11.90 4.31 -10.59
C SER A 143 12.83 3.51 -9.67
N PRO A 144 12.38 2.37 -9.10
CA PRO A 144 13.27 1.54 -8.29
C PRO A 144 14.52 1.10 -9.07
N PHE A 145 14.52 1.29 -10.39
CA PHE A 145 15.64 1.03 -11.29
C PHE A 145 16.48 2.28 -11.62
N ALA A 146 16.09 3.47 -11.16
CA ALA A 146 16.75 4.74 -11.48
C ALA A 146 18.23 4.76 -11.06
N ASP A 147 18.55 4.13 -9.93
CA ASP A 147 19.90 4.11 -9.37
C ASP A 147 20.79 3.02 -10.01
N LEU A 148 20.23 2.12 -10.83
CA LEU A 148 20.97 0.98 -11.42
C LEU A 148 21.92 1.37 -12.56
N GLY A 149 21.90 2.63 -13.01
CA GLY A 149 22.73 3.12 -14.12
C GLY A 149 22.44 2.46 -15.48
N VAL A 150 21.28 1.79 -15.62
CA VAL A 150 20.84 1.16 -16.86
C VAL A 150 19.77 2.03 -17.53
N PRO A 151 19.87 2.34 -18.83
CA PRO A 151 18.80 3.04 -19.53
C PRO A 151 17.54 2.17 -19.56
N LEU A 152 16.43 2.74 -19.12
CA LEU A 152 15.12 2.08 -19.14
C LEU A 152 14.44 2.31 -20.49
N SER A 153 13.68 1.32 -20.95
CA SER A 153 12.79 1.54 -22.09
C SER A 153 11.65 2.50 -21.73
N PRO A 154 11.06 3.23 -22.70
CA PRO A 154 9.93 4.12 -22.44
C PRO A 154 8.71 3.40 -21.83
N ASP A 155 8.58 2.09 -22.08
CA ASP A 155 7.53 1.27 -21.51
C ASP A 155 7.84 0.95 -20.03
N MET A 156 9.11 0.63 -19.73
CA MET A 156 9.57 0.35 -18.36
C MET A 156 9.58 1.59 -17.46
N GLU A 157 9.92 2.77 -17.99
CA GLU A 157 9.83 4.04 -17.26
C GLU A 157 8.39 4.31 -16.79
N ARG A 158 7.41 4.15 -17.69
CA ARG A 158 5.99 4.36 -17.37
C ARG A 158 5.44 3.33 -16.38
N ILE A 159 5.93 2.10 -16.42
CA ILE A 159 5.52 1.05 -15.49
C ILE A 159 6.17 1.24 -14.13
N SER A 160 7.49 1.39 -14.08
CA SER A 160 8.30 1.36 -12.85
C SER A 160 8.05 2.55 -11.92
N THR A 161 7.56 3.67 -12.44
CA THR A 161 7.16 4.86 -11.66
C THR A 161 5.82 4.68 -10.93
N ARG A 162 5.07 3.60 -11.20
CA ARG A 162 3.80 3.31 -10.50
C ARG A 162 4.04 2.57 -9.17
N VAL A 163 3.23 2.93 -8.18
CA VAL A 163 3.15 2.20 -6.91
C VAL A 163 2.81 0.72 -7.14
N GLY A 164 3.63 -0.17 -6.59
CA GLY A 164 3.44 -1.62 -6.69
C GLY A 164 3.95 -2.26 -7.99
N ALA A 165 4.61 -1.49 -8.86
CA ALA A 165 5.14 -1.99 -10.13
C ALA A 165 6.09 -3.19 -9.97
N LEU A 166 6.94 -3.20 -8.93
CA LEU A 166 7.85 -4.32 -8.66
C LEU A 166 7.11 -5.64 -8.41
N GLU A 167 6.06 -5.63 -7.58
CA GLU A 167 5.27 -6.84 -7.34
C GLU A 167 4.52 -7.28 -8.60
N GLU A 168 3.99 -6.32 -9.37
CA GLU A 168 3.29 -6.60 -10.62
C GLU A 168 4.24 -7.24 -11.66
N LEU A 169 5.46 -6.71 -11.81
CA LEU A 169 6.52 -7.24 -12.68
C LEU A 169 7.01 -8.61 -12.23
N ARG A 170 7.30 -8.81 -10.92
CA ARG A 170 7.68 -10.12 -10.37
C ARG A 170 6.58 -11.16 -10.61
N THR A 171 5.32 -10.78 -10.39
CA THR A 171 4.18 -11.67 -10.66
C THR A 171 4.09 -12.03 -12.14
N ALA A 172 4.35 -11.06 -13.04
CA ALA A 172 4.31 -11.29 -14.49
C ALA A 172 5.41 -12.25 -14.96
N LEU A 173 6.62 -12.16 -14.41
CA LEU A 173 7.73 -13.06 -14.73
C LEU A 173 7.45 -14.53 -14.39
N LEU A 174 6.59 -14.79 -13.41
CA LEU A 174 6.23 -16.15 -13.00
C LEU A 174 5.16 -16.80 -13.90
N LEU A 175 4.53 -16.06 -14.82
CA LEU A 175 3.39 -16.56 -15.59
C LEU A 175 3.70 -17.45 -16.80
N PRO A 176 4.77 -17.19 -17.59
CA PRO A 176 5.09 -18.01 -18.75
C PRO A 176 5.19 -19.51 -18.38
N GLY A 177 4.63 -20.37 -19.24
CA GLY A 177 4.69 -21.83 -19.07
C GLY A 177 3.53 -22.45 -18.27
N TYR A 178 2.79 -21.67 -17.47
CA TYR A 178 1.58 -22.18 -16.84
C TYR A 178 0.49 -22.48 -17.88
N ARG A 179 -0.20 -23.62 -17.75
CA ARG A 179 -1.28 -24.00 -18.68
C ARG A 179 -2.35 -22.93 -18.80
N THR A 180 -2.73 -22.31 -17.68
CA THR A 180 -3.70 -21.20 -17.64
C THR A 180 -3.32 -20.22 -16.53
N ARG A 181 -3.80 -18.97 -16.61
CA ARG A 181 -3.66 -18.01 -15.51
C ARG A 181 -4.34 -18.47 -14.22
N ARG A 182 -5.40 -19.28 -14.33
CA ARG A 182 -6.04 -19.90 -13.16
C ARG A 182 -5.10 -20.88 -12.47
N ALA A 183 -4.41 -21.72 -13.23
CA ALA A 183 -3.41 -22.63 -12.69
C ALA A 183 -2.27 -21.85 -12.01
N ALA A 184 -1.77 -20.79 -12.67
CA ALA A 184 -0.77 -19.91 -12.06
C ALA A 184 -1.25 -19.27 -10.75
N ALA A 185 -2.47 -18.72 -10.71
CA ALA A 185 -3.05 -18.14 -9.49
C ALA A 185 -3.08 -19.14 -8.33
N LEU A 186 -3.50 -20.38 -8.60
CA LEU A 186 -3.57 -21.44 -7.60
C LEU A 186 -2.19 -21.82 -7.09
N THR A 187 -1.22 -22.03 -7.98
CA THR A 187 0.15 -22.41 -7.61
C THR A 187 0.89 -21.30 -6.86
N LEU A 188 0.66 -20.04 -7.24
CA LEU A 188 1.27 -18.88 -6.59
C LEU A 188 0.56 -18.46 -5.29
N GLY A 189 -0.57 -19.08 -4.94
CA GLY A 189 -1.37 -18.72 -3.75
C GLY A 189 -2.02 -17.33 -3.83
N ILE A 190 -2.14 -16.76 -5.03
CA ILE A 190 -2.72 -15.42 -5.25
C ILE A 190 -4.18 -15.57 -5.66
N PRO A 191 -5.13 -14.81 -5.06
CA PRO A 191 -6.51 -14.81 -5.53
C PRO A 191 -6.61 -14.47 -7.02
N ARG A 192 -7.40 -15.23 -7.78
CA ARG A 192 -7.50 -15.09 -9.25
C ARG A 192 -7.88 -13.67 -9.70
N THR A 193 -8.74 -13.00 -8.94
CA THR A 193 -9.15 -11.61 -9.18
C THR A 193 -7.98 -10.65 -9.01
N SER A 194 -7.17 -10.83 -7.96
CA SER A 194 -5.97 -10.05 -7.69
C SER A 194 -4.90 -10.26 -8.77
N LEU A 195 -4.64 -11.50 -9.19
CA LEU A 195 -3.70 -11.78 -10.28
C LEU A 195 -4.14 -11.08 -11.58
N ASN A 196 -5.40 -11.23 -11.99
CA ASN A 196 -5.90 -10.58 -13.20
C ASN A 196 -5.87 -9.05 -13.09
N GLY A 197 -6.16 -8.51 -11.90
CA GLY A 197 -6.06 -7.07 -11.64
C GLY A 197 -4.65 -6.54 -11.79
N ARG A 198 -3.64 -7.23 -11.22
CA ARG A 198 -2.21 -6.90 -11.37
C ARG A 198 -1.77 -6.92 -12.83
N LEU A 199 -2.14 -7.96 -13.59
CA LEU A 199 -1.80 -8.05 -15.02
C LEU A 199 -2.48 -6.96 -15.84
N LYS A 200 -3.76 -6.68 -15.56
CA LYS A 200 -4.48 -5.63 -16.28
C LYS A 200 -3.86 -4.26 -16.01
N LYS A 201 -3.44 -4.00 -14.77
CA LYS A 201 -2.72 -2.77 -14.39
C LYS A 201 -1.40 -2.64 -15.16
N LEU A 202 -0.62 -3.70 -15.25
CA LEU A 202 0.63 -3.75 -16.00
C LEU A 202 0.41 -3.46 -17.50
N GLU A 203 -0.56 -4.15 -18.12
CA GLU A 203 -0.88 -3.97 -19.55
C GLU A 203 -1.43 -2.56 -19.85
N THR A 204 -2.26 -2.01 -18.97
CA THR A 204 -2.76 -0.63 -19.10
C THR A 204 -1.62 0.39 -18.98
N ALA A 205 -0.68 0.18 -18.05
CA ALA A 205 0.49 1.05 -17.89
C ALA A 205 1.44 0.95 -19.09
N ALA A 206 1.67 -0.27 -19.60
CA ALA A 206 2.47 -0.53 -20.78
C ALA A 206 1.82 0.04 -22.06
N GLY A 207 0.49 0.08 -22.11
CA GLY A 207 -0.28 0.48 -23.29
C GLY A 207 -0.42 -0.62 -24.34
N PHE A 208 -0.04 -1.86 -24.01
CA PHE A 208 -0.15 -3.02 -24.89
C PHE A 208 -0.37 -4.31 -24.10
N ALA A 209 -0.86 -5.34 -24.78
CA ALA A 209 -1.05 -6.67 -24.19
C ALA A 209 0.30 -7.38 -24.01
N ILE A 210 0.64 -7.70 -22.77
CA ILE A 210 1.89 -8.38 -22.40
C ILE A 210 1.74 -9.88 -22.63
N PHE A 211 0.56 -10.45 -22.35
CA PHE A 211 0.28 -11.88 -22.56
C PHE A 211 -0.75 -12.14 -23.65
N ASN A 212 -0.51 -13.17 -24.47
CA ASN A 212 -1.52 -13.62 -25.41
C ASN A 212 -2.70 -14.26 -24.66
N HIS A 213 -3.87 -13.62 -24.74
CA HIS A 213 -5.04 -14.03 -23.97
C HIS A 213 -5.65 -15.38 -24.43
N ARG A 214 -5.42 -15.75 -25.69
CA ARG A 214 -6.00 -16.95 -26.33
C ARG A 214 -5.03 -18.13 -26.35
N LYS A 215 -3.71 -17.89 -26.32
CA LYS A 215 -2.68 -18.94 -26.36
C LYS A 215 -2.61 -19.70 -25.02
N ARG A 216 -2.39 -21.01 -25.13
CA ARG A 216 -2.18 -21.95 -24.00
C ARG A 216 -0.99 -22.84 -24.38
N PRO A 217 0.06 -22.98 -23.55
CA PRO A 217 0.25 -22.35 -22.23
C PRO A 217 0.33 -20.82 -22.31
N VAL A 218 0.24 -20.16 -21.15
CA VAL A 218 0.39 -18.70 -21.04
C VAL A 218 1.74 -18.32 -21.63
N ALA A 219 1.71 -17.47 -22.65
CA ALA A 219 2.88 -17.01 -23.38
C ALA A 219 2.78 -15.50 -23.58
N PRO A 220 3.90 -14.77 -23.43
CA PRO A 220 3.93 -13.35 -23.72
C PRO A 220 3.78 -13.08 -25.23
N THR A 221 3.39 -11.85 -25.57
CA THR A 221 3.50 -11.33 -26.94
C THR A 221 4.97 -11.02 -27.24
N ALA A 222 5.36 -10.77 -28.50
CA ALA A 222 6.75 -10.40 -28.82
C ALA A 222 7.21 -9.15 -28.04
N ARG A 223 6.36 -8.11 -27.99
CA ARG A 223 6.61 -6.90 -27.21
C ARG A 223 6.55 -7.14 -25.71
N GLY A 224 5.66 -8.05 -25.26
CA GLY A 224 5.61 -8.51 -23.88
C GLY A 224 6.86 -9.26 -23.45
N GLN A 225 7.46 -10.07 -24.32
CA GLN A 225 8.69 -10.80 -24.04
C GLN A 225 9.86 -9.84 -23.82
N ALA A 226 10.04 -8.85 -24.71
CA ALA A 226 11.06 -7.82 -24.54
C ALA A 226 10.93 -7.06 -23.22
N LEU A 227 9.70 -6.72 -22.83
CA LEU A 227 9.43 -6.07 -21.54
C LEU A 227 9.77 -6.99 -20.34
N LEU A 228 9.44 -8.28 -20.43
CA LEU A 228 9.74 -9.25 -19.37
C LEU A 228 11.25 -9.50 -19.26
N ASP A 229 11.99 -9.58 -20.37
CA ASP A 229 13.44 -9.75 -20.37
C ASP A 229 14.13 -8.54 -19.71
N GLU A 230 13.68 -7.32 -20.05
CA GLU A 230 14.12 -6.09 -19.38
C GLU A 230 13.80 -6.11 -17.89
N ALA A 231 12.56 -6.47 -17.51
CA ALA A 231 12.14 -6.56 -16.12
C ALA A 231 12.99 -7.56 -15.32
N GLN A 232 13.30 -8.70 -15.92
CA GLN A 232 14.12 -9.74 -15.31
C GLN A 232 15.53 -9.23 -15.02
N LEU A 233 16.18 -8.59 -16.00
CA LEU A 233 17.52 -8.02 -15.83
C LEU A 233 17.54 -6.97 -14.70
N LEU A 234 16.57 -6.06 -14.70
CA LEU A 234 16.51 -4.97 -13.72
C LEU A 234 16.20 -5.48 -12.30
N LEU A 235 15.28 -6.43 -12.17
CA LEU A 235 14.97 -7.04 -10.87
C LEU A 235 16.15 -7.84 -10.32
N GLN A 236 16.89 -8.55 -11.18
CA GLN A 236 18.11 -9.25 -10.77
C GLN A 236 19.16 -8.26 -10.24
N ARG A 237 19.41 -7.14 -10.93
CA ARG A 237 20.36 -6.12 -10.47
C ARG A 237 19.90 -5.48 -9.16
N LEU A 238 18.62 -5.14 -9.05
CA LEU A 238 18.05 -4.56 -7.84
C LEU A 238 18.19 -5.50 -6.62
N ASP A 239 18.02 -6.80 -6.82
CA ASP A 239 18.19 -7.81 -5.76
C ASP A 239 19.66 -7.99 -5.35
N HIS A 240 20.63 -7.68 -6.22
CA HIS A 240 22.06 -7.72 -5.88
C HIS A 240 22.53 -6.47 -5.11
N GLU A 241 21.94 -5.30 -5.36
CA GLU A 241 22.32 -4.04 -4.69
C GLU A 241 21.72 -3.87 -3.28
N ARG A 242 20.68 -4.62 -2.94
CA ARG A 242 20.08 -4.64 -1.60
C ARG A 242 20.34 -5.98 -0.91
N PRO A 243 21.52 -6.20 -0.30
CA PRO A 243 21.69 -7.34 0.59
C PRO A 243 20.79 -7.15 1.81
N VAL A 244 20.07 -8.23 2.14
CA VAL A 244 19.11 -8.38 3.26
C VAL A 244 19.74 -7.99 4.60
#